data_AF-A0AAD9S959-F1
#
_entry.id   AF-A0AAD9S959-F1
#
_cell.length_a   1.000
_cell.length_b   1.000
_cell.length_c   1.000
_cell.angle_alpha   90.00
_cell.angle_beta   90.00
_cell.angle_gamma   90.00
#
_symmetry.space_group_name_H-M   'P 1'
#
loop_
_entity.id
_entity.type
_entity.pdbx_description
1 polymer ?
#
loop_
_entity_poly.entity_id
_entity_poly.type
_entity_poly.pdbx_seq_one_letter_code
_entity_poly.pdbx_strand_id
1 'polypeptide(L)'
;MPKWVFQSTNGAFTKEDKQKLAKGMSKIYETFGLPAFYTHVHFIEFGPDDFWSGGELAEKSTTISIYHAAANVRNKEEGEAFLKALDDVVRPVLKPKGIRWESNIYETPRDFWRLQGMAPPDFDTELHKKWVKENTFTDEDEEQLLRAQGYFDESRWQLPTH
;
A
#
# COMPACT_ATOMS: atom_id res chain seq x y z
N MET A 1 -3.92 3.02 -2.85
CA MET A 1 -3.71 2.18 -1.65
C MET A 1 -3.40 0.76 -2.06
N PRO A 2 -2.13 0.57 -2.40
CA PRO A 2 -1.35 -0.39 -1.64
C PRO A 2 -0.44 0.34 -0.65
N LYS A 3 -0.36 -0.17 0.58
CA LYS A 3 0.56 0.33 1.60
C LYS A 3 1.35 -0.82 2.18
N TRP A 4 2.67 -0.69 2.21
CA TRP A 4 3.55 -1.62 2.92
C TRP A 4 4.06 -0.94 4.19
N VAL A 5 3.94 -1.63 5.32
CA VAL A 5 4.46 -1.17 6.60
C VAL A 5 5.52 -2.14 7.05
N PHE A 6 6.76 -1.68 7.09
CA PHE A 6 7.89 -2.39 7.68
C PHE A 6 7.96 -2.00 9.15
N GLN A 7 7.70 -2.95 10.04
CA GLN A 7 7.89 -2.77 11.47
C GLN A 7 9.14 -3.55 11.86
N SER A 8 10.21 -2.86 12.27
CA SER A 8 11.53 -3.46 12.38
C SER A 8 12.23 -3.14 13.69
N THR A 9 13.20 -3.98 14.04
CA THR A 9 14.17 -3.68 15.10
C THR A 9 14.94 -2.40 14.77
N ASN A 10 15.34 -1.64 15.79
CA ASN A 10 16.12 -0.41 15.62
C ASN A 10 17.34 -0.62 14.69
N GLY A 11 17.53 0.28 13.73
CA GLY A 11 18.68 0.24 12.81
C GLY A 11 18.66 -0.86 11.75
N ALA A 12 17.53 -1.54 11.53
CA ALA A 12 17.42 -2.59 10.51
C ALA A 12 17.66 -2.05 9.07
N PHE A 13 17.24 -0.82 8.78
CA PHE A 13 17.27 -0.26 7.43
C PHE A 13 17.99 1.08 7.35
N THR A 14 18.93 1.18 6.43
CA THR A 14 19.52 2.46 6.02
C THR A 14 18.56 3.25 5.13
N LYS A 15 18.83 4.54 4.91
CA LYS A 15 18.07 5.36 3.95
C LYS A 15 18.07 4.74 2.54
N GLU A 16 19.19 4.16 2.10
CA GLU A 16 19.31 3.53 0.78
C GLU A 16 18.44 2.26 0.68
N ASP A 17 18.41 1.44 1.74
CA ASP A 17 17.53 0.27 1.81
C ASP A 17 16.07 0.69 1.69
N LYS A 18 15.67 1.70 2.46
CA LYS A 18 14.31 2.25 2.45
C LYS A 18 13.91 2.73 1.04
N GLN A 19 14.83 3.42 0.35
CA GLN A 19 14.61 3.87 -1.03
C GLN A 19 14.51 2.71 -2.03
N LYS A 20 15.36 1.69 -1.93
CA LYS A 20 15.30 0.50 -2.80
C LYS A 20 13.97 -0.25 -2.64
N LEU A 21 13.56 -0.48 -1.40
CA LEU A 21 12.29 -1.13 -1.07
C LEU A 21 11.09 -0.33 -1.58
N ALA A 22 11.07 1.00 -1.35
CA ALA A 22 9.99 1.86 -1.82
C ALA A 22 9.86 1.87 -3.35
N LYS A 23 10.98 1.97 -4.08
CA LYS A 23 11.00 1.91 -5.54
C LYS A 23 10.55 0.55 -6.08
N GLY A 24 11.08 -0.54 -5.51
CA GLY A 24 10.70 -1.89 -5.90
C GLY A 24 9.21 -2.15 -5.68
N MET A 25 8.69 -1.78 -4.52
CA MET A 25 7.27 -1.87 -4.19
C MET A 25 6.42 -1.09 -5.19
N SER A 26 6.74 0.18 -5.44
CA SER A 26 5.99 1.01 -6.40
C SER A 26 5.96 0.35 -7.79
N LYS A 27 7.08 -0.24 -8.22
CA LYS A 27 7.19 -0.87 -9.53
C LYS A 27 6.28 -2.07 -9.70
N ILE A 28 6.06 -2.86 -8.64
CA ILE A 28 5.11 -3.99 -8.66
C ILE A 28 3.72 -3.48 -9.06
N TYR A 29 3.25 -2.41 -8.42
CA TYR A 29 1.88 -1.93 -8.62
C TYR A 29 1.68 -1.18 -9.94
N GLU A 30 2.73 -0.55 -10.48
CA GLU A 30 2.70 -0.05 -11.86
C GLU A 30 2.43 -1.18 -12.86
N THR A 31 2.97 -2.38 -12.65
CA THR A 31 2.69 -3.52 -13.56
C THR A 31 1.23 -4.00 -13.50
N PHE A 32 0.51 -3.68 -12.42
CA PHE A 32 -0.94 -3.90 -12.29
C PHE A 32 -1.77 -2.71 -12.77
N GLY A 33 -1.14 -1.71 -13.40
CA GLY A 33 -1.82 -0.54 -13.95
C GLY A 33 -2.24 0.49 -12.91
N LEU A 34 -1.67 0.46 -11.70
CA LEU A 34 -1.89 1.51 -10.71
C LEU A 34 -0.91 2.67 -10.91
N PRO A 35 -1.32 3.93 -10.72
CA PRO A 35 -0.39 5.05 -10.66
C PRO A 35 0.53 4.90 -9.45
N ALA A 36 1.81 5.23 -9.60
CA ALA A 36 2.81 5.12 -8.54
C ALA A 36 2.46 5.96 -7.29
N PHE A 37 1.79 7.10 -7.44
CA PHE A 37 1.38 7.93 -6.31
C PHE A 37 0.32 7.27 -5.40
N TYR A 38 -0.32 6.17 -5.82
CA TYR A 38 -1.19 5.37 -4.94
C TYR A 38 -0.43 4.54 -3.90
N THR A 39 0.89 4.43 -4.05
CA THR A 39 1.72 3.49 -3.30
C THR A 39 2.39 4.19 -2.12
N HIS A 40 2.34 3.56 -0.94
CA HIS A 40 2.93 4.11 0.27
C HIS A 40 3.78 3.07 0.99
N VAL A 41 5.02 3.42 1.37
CA VAL A 41 5.85 2.57 2.22
C VAL A 41 6.19 3.31 3.51
N HIS A 42 5.86 2.70 4.64
CA HIS A 42 6.20 3.22 5.96
C HIS A 42 7.25 2.33 6.62
N PHE A 43 8.23 2.95 7.25
CA PHE A 43 9.24 2.26 8.07
C PHE A 43 9.06 2.72 9.51
N ILE A 44 8.67 1.79 10.38
CA ILE A 44 8.46 2.01 11.80
C ILE A 44 9.53 1.21 12.52
N GLU A 45 10.45 1.92 13.17
CA GLU A 45 11.50 1.31 13.98
C GLU A 45 11.04 1.26 15.43
N PHE A 46 11.04 0.06 16.00
CA PHE A 46 10.78 -0.17 17.40
C PHE A 46 12.01 0.15 18.24
N GLY A 47 11.79 0.57 19.50
CA GLY A 47 12.86 0.68 20.47
C GLY A 47 13.55 -0.67 20.72
N PRO A 48 14.71 -0.67 21.40
CA PRO A 48 15.50 -1.87 21.63
C PRO A 48 14.73 -2.99 22.36
N ASP A 49 13.71 -2.63 23.16
CA ASP A 49 12.95 -3.55 24.01
C ASP A 49 11.48 -3.73 23.58
N ASP A 50 11.11 -3.28 22.38
CA ASP A 50 9.69 -3.21 21.96
C ASP A 50 9.30 -4.27 20.92
N PHE A 51 10.27 -4.99 20.33
CA PHE A 51 10.01 -6.02 19.34
C PHE A 51 10.41 -7.40 19.89
N TRP A 52 9.41 -8.21 20.20
CA TRP A 52 9.55 -9.57 20.72
C TRP A 52 9.07 -10.60 19.69
N SER A 53 9.77 -11.72 19.57
CA SER A 53 9.41 -12.84 18.69
C SER A 53 9.63 -14.15 19.41
N GLY A 54 8.59 -14.99 19.46
CA GLY A 54 8.66 -16.28 20.17
C GLY A 54 8.89 -16.17 21.69
N GLY A 55 8.57 -15.01 22.28
CA GLY A 55 8.77 -14.74 23.72
C GLY A 55 10.13 -14.14 24.07
N GLU A 56 11.02 -13.95 23.09
CA GLU A 56 12.36 -13.38 23.28
C GLU A 56 12.49 -12.06 22.52
N LEU A 57 13.44 -11.21 22.92
CA LEU A 57 13.77 -9.99 22.17
C LEU A 57 14.20 -10.35 20.74
N ALA A 58 13.57 -9.72 19.76
CA ALA A 58 13.86 -9.97 18.37
C ALA A 58 15.17 -9.29 17.97
N GLU A 59 16.08 -10.06 17.39
CA GLU A 59 17.30 -9.52 16.79
C GLU A 59 17.15 -9.40 15.27
N LYS A 60 17.58 -8.27 14.70
CA LYS A 60 17.66 -8.02 13.25
C LYS A 60 16.44 -8.56 12.50
N SER A 61 15.26 -8.06 12.84
CA SER A 61 13.99 -8.60 12.36
C SER A 61 13.05 -7.52 11.85
N THR A 62 12.16 -7.87 10.92
CA THR A 62 11.08 -7.01 10.45
C THR A 62 9.82 -7.84 10.20
N THR A 63 8.64 -7.30 10.51
CA THR A 63 7.39 -7.76 9.88
C THR A 63 7.02 -6.81 8.76
N ILE A 64 6.30 -7.32 7.76
CA ILE A 64 5.84 -6.57 6.59
C ILE A 64 4.33 -6.73 6.49
N SER A 65 3.59 -5.67 6.85
CA SER A 65 2.15 -5.63 6.69
C SER A 65 1.80 -4.98 5.35
N ILE A 66 1.15 -5.73 4.48
CA ILE A 66 0.77 -5.29 3.13
C ILE A 66 -0.74 -5.04 3.12
N TYR A 67 -1.17 -3.81 2.88
CA TYR A 67 -2.57 -3.43 2.84
C TYR A 67 -3.00 -3.15 1.42
N HIS A 68 -4.01 -3.88 0.92
CA HIS A 68 -4.64 -3.61 -0.37
C HIS A 68 -6.06 -3.09 -0.16
N ALA A 69 -6.39 -2.03 -0.88
CA ALA A 69 -7.77 -1.54 -0.98
C ALA A 69 -8.15 -1.13 -2.42
N ALA A 70 -7.16 -0.84 -3.27
CA ALA A 70 -7.41 -0.52 -4.66
C ALA A 70 -7.94 -1.74 -5.44
N ALA A 71 -7.37 -2.92 -5.20
CA ALA A 71 -7.82 -4.21 -5.73
C ALA A 71 -7.32 -5.33 -4.82
N ASN A 72 -8.12 -6.38 -4.69
CA ASN A 72 -7.79 -7.57 -3.91
C ASN A 72 -7.24 -8.68 -4.81
N VAL A 73 -6.46 -9.58 -4.22
CA VAL A 73 -6.01 -10.84 -4.81
C VAL A 73 -7.24 -11.71 -5.09
N ARG A 74 -7.44 -12.09 -6.36
CA ARG A 74 -8.69 -12.72 -6.79
C ARG A 74 -8.65 -14.25 -6.69
N ASN A 75 -7.46 -14.82 -6.79
CA ASN A 75 -7.24 -16.26 -6.80
C ASN A 75 -5.83 -16.59 -6.28
N LYS A 76 -5.58 -17.88 -6.10
CA LYS A 76 -4.32 -18.39 -5.54
C LYS A 76 -3.13 -18.04 -6.44
N GLU A 77 -3.28 -18.16 -7.75
CA GLU A 77 -2.22 -17.96 -8.73
C GLU A 77 -1.75 -16.50 -8.74
N GLU A 78 -2.67 -15.55 -8.67
CA GLU A 78 -2.36 -14.12 -8.50
C GLU A 78 -1.66 -13.85 -7.17
N GLY A 79 -2.10 -14.51 -6.10
CA GLY A 79 -1.47 -14.41 -4.79
C GLY A 79 -0.01 -14.90 -4.82
N GLU A 80 0.24 -16.06 -5.41
CA GLU A 80 1.59 -16.62 -5.57
C GLU A 80 2.49 -15.72 -6.44
N ALA A 81 1.95 -15.19 -7.55
CA ALA A 81 2.68 -14.26 -8.40
C ALA A 81 3.02 -12.96 -7.67
N PHE A 82 2.10 -12.40 -6.89
CA PHE A 82 2.34 -11.22 -6.08
C PHE A 82 3.40 -11.49 -4.99
N LEU A 83 3.30 -12.60 -4.26
CA LEU A 83 4.26 -12.97 -3.22
C LEU A 83 5.66 -13.18 -3.80
N LYS A 84 5.76 -13.77 -5.00
CA LYS A 84 7.04 -13.84 -5.72
C LYS A 84 7.59 -12.46 -6.04
N ALA A 85 6.77 -11.54 -6.54
CA ALA A 85 7.19 -10.17 -6.85
C ALA A 85 7.62 -9.40 -5.59
N LEU A 86 6.93 -9.61 -4.46
CA LEU A 86 7.34 -9.13 -3.14
C LEU A 86 8.74 -9.65 -2.78
N ASP A 87 8.96 -10.97 -2.88
CA ASP A 87 10.23 -11.60 -2.56
C ASP A 87 11.38 -11.09 -3.44
N ASP A 88 11.13 -10.90 -4.73
CA ASP A 88 12.11 -10.33 -5.68
C ASP A 88 12.56 -8.91 -5.25
N VAL A 89 11.71 -8.16 -4.54
CA VAL A 89 12.02 -6.82 -4.00
C VAL A 89 12.71 -6.89 -2.64
N VAL A 90 12.17 -7.66 -1.69
CA VAL A 90 12.65 -7.61 -0.29
C VAL A 90 13.90 -8.44 -0.07
N ARG A 91 14.01 -9.60 -0.72
CA ARG A 91 15.10 -10.55 -0.47
C ARG A 91 16.49 -9.98 -0.78
N PRO A 92 16.70 -9.23 -1.88
CA PRO A 92 18.01 -8.62 -2.16
C PRO A 92 18.46 -7.59 -1.12
N VAL A 93 17.53 -7.01 -0.36
CA VAL A 93 17.84 -6.00 0.67
C VAL A 93 18.03 -6.66 2.04
N LEU A 94 17.09 -7.53 2.44
CA LEU A 94 17.03 -8.10 3.78
C LEU A 94 18.02 -9.23 3.98
N LYS A 95 18.14 -10.14 3.00
CA LYS A 95 18.93 -11.37 3.15
C LYS A 95 20.44 -11.11 3.35
N PRO A 96 21.11 -10.22 2.58
CA PRO A 96 22.53 -9.94 2.78
C PRO A 96 22.85 -9.32 4.14
N LYS A 97 21.87 -8.68 4.78
CA LYS A 97 22.01 -8.08 6.12
C LYS A 97 21.70 -9.04 7.26
N GLY A 98 21.30 -10.27 6.94
CA GLY A 98 20.87 -11.26 7.93
C GLY A 98 19.57 -10.88 8.63
N ILE A 99 18.76 -9.99 8.03
CA ILE A 99 17.47 -9.60 8.59
C ILE A 99 16.48 -10.75 8.40
N ARG A 100 15.79 -11.16 9.46
CA ARG A 100 14.67 -12.11 9.39
C ARG A 100 13.38 -11.36 9.07
N TRP A 101 12.51 -11.94 8.25
CA TRP A 101 11.24 -11.30 7.93
C TRP A 101 10.08 -12.25 7.82
N GLU A 102 8.91 -11.69 8.08
CA GLU A 102 7.60 -12.29 7.85
C GLU A 102 6.71 -11.24 7.17
N SER A 103 5.85 -11.68 6.25
CA SER A 103 4.94 -10.80 5.52
C SER A 103 3.53 -11.37 5.47
N ASN A 104 2.53 -10.50 5.57
CA ASN A 104 1.13 -10.87 5.38
C ASN A 104 0.35 -9.79 4.61
N ILE A 105 -0.70 -10.20 3.91
CA ILE A 105 -1.59 -9.32 3.14
C ILE A 105 -2.91 -9.15 3.88
N TYR A 106 -3.35 -7.91 3.99
CA TYR A 106 -4.62 -7.49 4.58
C TYR A 106 -5.42 -6.73 3.53
N GLU A 107 -6.63 -7.19 3.27
CA GLU A 107 -7.47 -6.65 2.21
C GLU A 107 -8.72 -6.01 2.79
N THR A 108 -9.15 -4.92 2.18
CA THR A 108 -10.33 -4.17 2.60
C THR A 108 -11.24 -3.90 1.40
N PRO A 109 -12.56 -3.75 1.60
CA PRO A 109 -13.45 -3.32 0.53
C PRO A 109 -12.98 -1.99 -0.07
N ARG A 110 -12.91 -1.93 -1.40
CA ARG A 110 -12.53 -0.71 -2.14
C ARG A 110 -13.42 0.49 -1.77
N ASP A 111 -14.69 0.23 -1.46
CA ASP A 111 -15.68 1.23 -1.08
C ASP A 111 -15.32 2.01 0.20
N PHE A 112 -14.37 1.54 1.00
CA PHE A 112 -13.87 2.24 2.19
C PHE A 112 -12.60 3.05 1.93
N TRP A 113 -12.03 2.98 0.73
CA TRP A 113 -10.83 3.73 0.38
C TRP A 113 -11.17 5.11 -0.20
N ARG A 114 -10.54 6.14 0.36
CA ARG A 114 -10.59 7.51 -0.17
C ARG A 114 -9.19 8.07 -0.38
N LEU A 115 -9.08 8.99 -1.32
CA LEU A 115 -7.89 9.81 -1.62
C LEU A 115 -8.38 11.26 -1.59
N GLN A 116 -7.85 12.12 -0.71
CA GLN A 116 -8.41 13.48 -0.51
C GLN A 116 -9.95 13.49 -0.33
N GLY A 117 -10.51 12.49 0.35
CA GLY A 117 -11.95 12.39 0.57
C GLY A 117 -12.78 11.84 -0.60
N MET A 118 -12.24 11.80 -1.83
CA MET A 118 -12.91 11.19 -3.00
C MET A 118 -12.63 9.68 -3.10
N ALA A 119 -13.62 8.93 -3.57
CA ALA A 119 -13.39 7.59 -4.09
C ALA A 119 -12.57 7.69 -5.40
N PRO A 120 -11.44 6.97 -5.51
CA PRO A 120 -10.65 6.98 -6.73
C PRO A 120 -11.43 6.43 -7.94
N PRO A 121 -11.08 6.84 -9.18
CA PRO A 121 -11.77 6.38 -10.37
C PRO A 121 -11.60 4.87 -10.58
N ASP A 122 -12.60 4.23 -11.19
CA ASP A 122 -12.55 2.83 -11.56
C ASP A 122 -11.50 2.57 -12.66
N PHE A 123 -10.90 1.38 -12.66
CA PHE A 123 -9.66 1.11 -13.38
C PHE A 123 -9.78 1.20 -14.91
N ASP A 124 -10.98 0.99 -15.45
CA ASP A 124 -11.29 1.02 -16.88
C ASP A 124 -11.65 2.43 -17.41
N THR A 125 -11.79 3.41 -16.52
CA THR A 125 -12.16 4.78 -16.89
C THR A 125 -11.02 5.56 -17.55
N GLU A 126 -11.34 6.52 -18.43
CA GLU A 126 -10.35 7.41 -19.03
C GLU A 126 -9.62 8.28 -18.00
N LEU A 127 -10.32 8.66 -16.92
CA LEU A 127 -9.72 9.41 -15.82
C LEU A 127 -8.64 8.59 -15.10
N HIS A 128 -8.90 7.30 -14.83
CA HIS A 128 -7.89 6.43 -14.25
C HIS A 128 -6.68 6.29 -15.19
N LYS A 129 -6.89 6.10 -16.50
CA LYS A 129 -5.80 6.04 -17.48
C LYS A 129 -4.97 7.32 -17.51
N LYS A 130 -5.61 8.49 -17.41
CA LYS A 130 -4.95 9.79 -17.27
C LYS A 130 -4.08 9.80 -16.01
N TRP A 131 -4.61 9.42 -14.85
CA TRP A 131 -3.85 9.39 -13.59
C TRP A 131 -2.67 8.42 -13.63
N VAL A 132 -2.80 7.26 -14.27
CA VAL A 132 -1.69 6.32 -14.49
C VAL A 132 -0.58 6.95 -15.32
N LYS A 133 -0.95 7.63 -16.41
CA LYS A 133 0.01 8.26 -17.32
C LYS A 133 0.73 9.45 -16.68
N GLU A 134 -0.02 10.31 -16.00
CA GLU A 134 0.49 11.56 -15.42
C GLU A 134 1.11 11.36 -14.03
N ASN A 135 0.81 10.22 -13.40
CA ASN A 135 1.21 9.89 -12.03
C ASN A 135 0.87 11.00 -11.01
N THR A 136 -0.28 11.63 -11.23
CA THR A 136 -0.86 12.65 -10.36
C THR A 136 -2.34 12.78 -10.69
N PHE A 137 -3.03 13.62 -9.93
CA PHE A 137 -4.35 14.15 -10.25
C PHE A 137 -4.35 15.66 -10.05
N THR A 138 -5.32 16.34 -10.63
CA THR A 138 -5.51 17.79 -10.47
C THR A 138 -6.68 18.09 -9.55
N ASP A 139 -6.76 19.33 -9.04
CA ASP A 139 -7.91 19.81 -8.28
C ASP A 139 -9.22 19.71 -9.10
N GLU A 140 -9.14 19.85 -10.43
CA GLU A 140 -10.27 19.65 -11.33
C GLU A 140 -10.75 18.19 -11.35
N ASP A 141 -9.81 17.22 -11.37
CA ASP A 141 -10.15 15.80 -11.30
C ASP A 141 -10.82 15.48 -9.95
N GLU A 142 -10.32 16.07 -8.86
CA GLU A 142 -10.89 15.94 -7.52
C GLU A 142 -12.32 16.48 -7.45
N GLU A 143 -12.52 17.73 -7.87
CA GLU A 143 -13.83 18.40 -7.90
C GLU A 143 -14.84 17.61 -8.75
N GLN A 144 -14.42 17.10 -9.92
CA GLN A 144 -15.25 16.26 -10.78
C GLN A 144 -15.71 14.99 -10.05
N LEU A 145 -14.79 14.30 -9.37
CA LEU A 145 -15.09 13.06 -8.66
C LEU A 145 -15.99 13.30 -7.45
N LEU A 146 -15.73 14.33 -6.64
CA LEU A 146 -16.56 14.69 -5.49
C LEU A 146 -18.00 15.02 -5.91
N ARG A 147 -18.17 15.78 -7.01
CA ARG A 147 -19.50 16.07 -7.57
C ARG A 147 -20.21 14.81 -8.06
N ALA A 148 -19.53 13.94 -8.81
CA ALA A 148 -20.10 12.68 -9.29
C ALA A 148 -20.50 11.75 -8.14
N GLN A 149 -19.80 11.82 -7.02
CA GLN A 149 -20.08 11.05 -5.81
C GLN A 149 -21.13 11.69 -4.90
N GLY A 150 -21.74 12.81 -5.31
CA GLY A 150 -22.73 13.52 -4.50
C GLY A 150 -22.18 14.07 -3.19
N TYR A 151 -20.87 14.35 -3.11
CA TYR A 151 -20.23 14.89 -1.91
C TYR A 151 -20.93 16.17 -1.41
N PHE A 152 -21.29 17.05 -2.34
CA PHE A 152 -21.96 18.32 -2.06
C PHE A 152 -23.49 18.23 -1.97
N ASP A 153 -24.08 17.04 -2.08
CA ASP A 153 -25.52 16.81 -1.92
C ASP A 153 -25.83 16.33 -0.50
N GLU A 154 -26.19 17.27 0.38
CA GLU A 154 -26.55 16.99 1.78
C GLU A 154 -27.64 15.93 1.94
N SER A 155 -28.55 15.79 0.96
CA SER A 155 -29.63 14.81 1.04
C SER A 155 -29.13 13.36 0.96
N ARG A 156 -27.96 13.15 0.34
CA ARG A 156 -27.32 11.84 0.19
C ARG A 156 -26.77 11.30 1.51
N TRP A 157 -26.47 12.16 2.47
CA TRP A 157 -25.79 11.80 3.72
C TRP A 157 -26.76 11.55 4.89
N GLN A 158 -28.06 11.67 4.65
CA GLN A 158 -29.08 11.39 5.64
C GLN A 158 -29.21 9.88 5.84
N LEU A 159 -28.87 9.41 7.04
CA LEU A 159 -29.13 8.03 7.42
C LEU A 159 -30.64 7.80 7.59
N PRO A 160 -31.16 6.61 7.24
CA PRO A 160 -32.55 6.27 7.54
C PRO A 160 -32.81 6.46 9.04
N THR A 161 -33.84 7.24 9.39
CA THR A 161 -34.33 7.30 10.77
C THR A 161 -35.10 6.01 11.04
N HIS A 162 -34.59 5.19 11.97
CA HIS A 162 -35.30 4.02 12.49
C HIS A 162 -36.41 4.44 13.47
#